data_AF-A0A535SLB0-F1
#
_entry.id   AF-A0A535SLB0-F1
#
_cell.length_a   1.000
_cell.length_b   1.000
_cell.length_c   1.000
_cell.angle_alpha   90.00
_cell.angle_beta   90.00
_cell.angle_gamma   90.00
#
_symmetry.space_group_name_H-M   'P 1'
#
loop_
_entity.id
_entity.type
_entity.pdbx_description
1 polymer ?
#
loop_
_entity_poly.entity_id
_entity_poly.type
_entity_poly.pdbx_seq_one_letter_code
_entity_poly.pdbx_strand_id
1 'polypeptide(L)' 'MLTAERRRSIMQTLHHDGKVLASELSKDLNVSEDTIRRDLRELA' A
#
# COMPACT_ATOMS: atom_id res chain seq x y z
N MET A 1 -7.86 0.58 -10.08
CA MET A 1 -8.07 -0.10 -8.79
C MET A 1 -8.81 0.85 -7.85
N LEU A 2 -9.79 0.34 -7.08
CA LEU A 2 -10.54 1.13 -6.10
C LEU A 2 -9.67 1.40 -4.86
N THR A 3 -9.79 2.58 -4.24
CA THR A 3 -8.98 2.95 -3.06
C THR A 3 -9.13 1.97 -1.88
N ALA A 4 -10.32 1.42 -1.66
CA ALA A 4 -10.56 0.43 -0.61
C ALA A 4 -9.84 -0.91 -0.88
N GLU A 5 -9.85 -1.35 -2.14
CA GLU A 5 -9.15 -2.57 -2.58
C GLU A 5 -7.64 -2.40 -2.41
N ARG A 6 -7.10 -1.25 -2.84
CA ARG A 6 -5.67 -0.91 -2.67
C ARG A 6 -5.23 -1.00 -1.21
N ARG A 7 -5.97 -0.32 -0.33
CA ARG A 7 -5.67 -0.31 1.12
C ARG A 7 -5.73 -1.72 1.72
N ARG A 8 -6.65 -2.56 1.26
CA ARG A 8 -6.72 -3.96 1.69
C ARG A 8 -5.48 -4.74 1.26
N SER A 9 -5.03 -4.59 0.01
CA SER A 9 -3.80 -5.22 -0.47
C SER A 9 -2.58 -4.76 0.33
N ILE A 10 -2.45 -3.45 0.58
CA ILE A 10 -1.37 -2.89 1.42
C ILE A 10 -1.38 -3.51 2.82
N MET A 11 -2.55 -3.63 3.46
CA MET A 11 -2.69 -4.25 4.79
C MET A 11 -2.35 -5.73 4.79
N GLN A 12 -2.71 -6.47 3.74
CA GLN A 12 -2.38 -7.89 3.62
C GLN A 12 -0.87 -8.10 3.48
N THR A 13 -0.20 -7.29 2.66
CA THR A 13 1.27 -7.32 2.53
C THR A 13 1.93 -6.99 3.88
N LEU A 14 1.48 -5.93 4.56
CA LEU A 14 1.98 -5.58 5.90
C LEU A 14 1.77 -6.70 6.93
N HIS A 15 0.63 -7.38 6.89
CA HIS A 15 0.34 -8.48 7.81
C HIS A 15 1.21 -9.70 7.53
N HIS A 16 1.50 -9.99 6.26
CA HIS A 16 2.34 -11.12 5.84
C HIS A 16 3.83 -10.88 6.12
N ASP A 17 4.33 -9.72 5.72
CA ASP A 17 5.77 -9.41 5.69
C ASP A 17 6.25 -8.63 6.94
N GLY A 18 5.31 -8.09 7.72
CA GLY A 18 5.58 -7.25 8.91
C GLY A 18 6.13 -5.86 8.61
N LYS A 19 6.56 -5.63 7.36
CA LYS A 19 7.06 -4.35 6.84
C LYS A 19 6.96 -4.36 5.32
N VAL A 20 6.90 -3.18 4.71
CA VAL A 20 6.87 -3.05 3.26
C VAL A 20 7.48 -1.72 2.85
N LEU A 21 8.21 -1.69 1.73
CA LEU A 21 8.69 -0.44 1.15
C LEU A 21 7.62 0.17 0.25
N ALA A 22 7.39 1.47 0.38
CA ALA A 22 6.41 2.18 -0.47
C ALA A 22 6.78 2.09 -1.97
N SER A 23 8.07 2.03 -2.28
CA SER A 23 8.58 1.87 -3.64
C SER A 23 8.26 0.51 -4.25
N GLU A 24 8.22 -0.55 -3.45
CA GLU A 24 7.83 -1.90 -3.90
C GLU A 24 6.33 -1.95 -4.17
N LEU A 25 5.52 -1.55 -3.19
CA LEU A 25 4.05 -1.47 -3.34
C LEU A 25 3.61 -0.59 -4.51
N SER A 26 4.32 0.51 -4.77
CA SER A 26 4.01 1.40 -5.89
C SER A 26 4.14 0.69 -7.24
N LYS A 27 5.13 -0.19 -7.39
CA LYS A 27 5.35 -0.98 -8.59
C LYS A 27 4.31 -2.09 -8.70
N ASP A 28 4.08 -2.81 -7.61
CA ASP A 28 3.16 -3.96 -7.58
C ASP A 28 1.70 -3.54 -7.83
N LEU A 29 1.31 -2.37 -7.29
CA LEU A 29 -0.05 -1.84 -7.41
C LEU A 29 -0.20 -0.84 -8.56
N ASN A 30 0.88 -0.58 -9.31
CA ASN A 30 0.93 0.37 -10.42
C ASN A 30 0.36 1.76 -10.07
N VAL A 31 0.84 2.33 -8.96
CA VAL A 31 0.47 3.67 -8.48
C VAL A 31 1.74 4.43 -8.07
N SER A 32 1.63 5.73 -7.80
CA SER A 32 2.77 6.49 -7.28
C SER A 32 3.08 6.13 -5.82
N GLU A 33 4.35 6.25 -5.42
CA GLU A 33 4.74 6.13 -4.02
C GLU A 33 3.98 7.10 -3.11
N ASP A 34 3.70 8.32 -3.58
CA ASP A 34 2.92 9.31 -2.84
C ASP A 34 1.50 8.81 -2.54
N THR A 35 0.90 8.06 -3.47
CA THR A 35 -0.40 7.41 -3.27
C THR A 35 -0.30 6.35 -2.17
N ILE A 36 0.73 5.50 -2.20
CA ILE A 36 0.96 4.49 -1.17
C ILE A 36 1.19 5.13 0.21
N ARG A 37 1.99 6.20 0.29
CA ARG A 37 2.25 6.90 1.55
C ARG A 37 0.99 7.55 2.12
N ARG A 38 0.12 8.11 1.27
CA ARG A 38 -1.17 8.66 1.70
C ARG A 38 -2.07 7.55 2.24
N ASP A 39 -2.20 6.45 1.52
CA ASP A 39 -3.00 5.30 1.95
C ASP A 39 -2.48 4.73 3.28
N LEU A 40 -1.17 4.58 3.45
CA LEU A 40 -0.55 4.11 4.70
C LEU A 40 -0.83 5.06 5.88
N ARG A 41 -0.79 6.38 5.66
CA ARG A 41 -1.13 7.38 6.69
C ARG A 41 -2.59 7.36 7.08
N GLU A 42 -3.49 7.07 6.13
CA GLU A 42 -4.94 6.96 6.39
C GLU A 42 -5.32 5.66 7.11
N LEU A 43 -4.40 4.68 7.18
CA LEU A 43 -4.59 3.40 7.88
C LEU A 43 -4.08 3.41 9.33
N ALA A 44 -3.36 4.46 9.75
CA ALA A 44 -2.91 4.69 11.12
C ALA A 44 -3.93 5.56 11.89
#